data_AF-A0A3R7RBF6-F1
#
_entry.id   AF-A0A3R7RBF6-F1
#
_cell.length_a   1.000
_cell.length_b   1.000
_cell.length_c   1.000
_cell.angle_alpha   90.00
_cell.angle_beta   90.00
_cell.angle_gamma   90.00
#
_symmetry.space_group_name_H-M   'P 1'
#
loop_
_entity.id
_entity.type
_entity.pdbx_description
1 polymer ?
#
loop_
_entity_poly.entity_id
_entity_poly.type
_entity_poly.pdbx_seq_one_letter_code
_entity_poly.pdbx_strand_id
1 'polypeptide(L)'
;MIQSIVTTTSLLVIASLASKMLVAPQSSELSLKAHELMRNCLQWRDLSNQDTDMVLRLQHATQSATFLDSARLLIKDVELERASGVDINALSLKLDKTVEEARAILDARKVKSASV
;
A
#
# COMPACT_ATOMS: atom_id res chain seq x y z
N MET A 1 18.03 -11.33 -0.91
CA MET A 1 17.19 -12.10 0.05
C MET A 1 16.06 -11.25 0.63
N ILE A 2 16.33 -10.10 1.26
CA ILE A 2 15.29 -9.19 1.81
C ILE A 2 14.26 -8.74 0.75
N GLN A 3 14.73 -8.42 -0.45
CA GLN A 3 13.89 -8.00 -1.57
C GLN A 3 12.88 -9.10 -1.99
N SER A 4 13.28 -10.38 -1.92
CA SER A 4 12.40 -11.52 -2.19
C SER A 4 11.32 -11.68 -1.12
N ILE A 5 11.67 -11.51 0.17
CA ILE A 5 10.72 -11.62 1.28
C ILE A 5 9.67 -10.51 1.21
N VAL A 6 10.08 -9.25 1.03
CA VAL A 6 9.17 -8.10 0.86
C VAL A 6 8.20 -8.34 -0.29
N THR A 7 8.71 -8.81 -1.43
CA THR A 7 7.90 -9.02 -2.63
C THR A 7 6.92 -10.19 -2.44
N THR A 8 7.36 -11.27 -1.76
CA THR A 8 6.52 -12.45 -1.49
C THR A 8 5.42 -12.12 -0.49
N THR A 9 5.70 -11.35 0.56
CA THR A 9 4.68 -10.94 1.53
C THR A 9 3.66 -9.99 0.89
N SER A 10 4.10 -9.01 0.10
CA SER A 10 3.19 -8.16 -0.67
C SER A 10 2.34 -8.97 -1.65
N LEU A 11 2.92 -9.93 -2.37
CA LEU A 11 2.20 -10.83 -3.27
C LEU A 11 1.18 -11.72 -2.54
N LEU A 12 1.51 -12.21 -1.35
CA LEU A 12 0.58 -12.99 -0.52
C LEU A 12 -0.60 -12.14 -0.02
N VAL A 13 -0.35 -10.89 0.37
CA VAL A 13 -1.41 -9.93 0.73
C VAL A 13 -2.29 -9.63 -0.49
N ILE A 14 -1.69 -9.36 -1.65
CA ILE A 14 -2.40 -9.14 -2.93
C ILE A 14 -3.23 -10.38 -3.31
N ALA A 15 -2.66 -11.58 -3.24
CA ALA A 15 -3.36 -12.82 -3.57
C ALA A 15 -4.51 -13.13 -2.59
N SER A 16 -4.33 -12.84 -1.30
CA SER A 16 -5.39 -12.97 -0.29
C SER A 16 -6.52 -11.95 -0.51
N LEU A 17 -6.18 -10.73 -0.94
CA LEU A 17 -7.15 -9.70 -1.28
C LEU A 17 -7.94 -10.04 -2.55
N ALA A 18 -7.24 -10.43 -3.62
CA ALA A 18 -7.82 -10.81 -4.89
C ALA A 18 -8.75 -12.03 -4.75
N SER A 19 -8.34 -13.05 -3.98
CA SER A 19 -9.19 -14.22 -3.72
C SER A 19 -10.47 -13.86 -2.95
N LYS A 20 -10.41 -12.92 -2.00
CA LYS A 20 -11.62 -12.41 -1.35
C LYS A 20 -12.48 -11.53 -2.28
N MET A 21 -11.90 -10.92 -3.33
CA MET A 21 -12.63 -10.03 -4.26
C MET A 21 -13.43 -10.82 -5.29
N LEU A 22 -12.93 -11.98 -5.71
CA LEU A 22 -13.58 -12.85 -6.69
C LEU A 22 -14.88 -13.53 -6.17
N VAL A 23 -15.22 -13.36 -4.89
CA VAL A 23 -16.34 -14.06 -4.23
C VAL A 23 -17.48 -13.10 -3.80
N ALA A 24 -17.31 -11.78 -3.87
CA ALA A 24 -18.30 -10.82 -3.36
C ALA A 24 -19.42 -10.54 -4.39
N PRO A 25 -20.68 -10.97 -4.18
CA PRO A 25 -21.72 -10.90 -5.22
C PRO A 25 -22.58 -9.63 -5.18
N GLN A 26 -22.37 -8.69 -4.24
CA GLN A 26 -23.28 -7.55 -4.05
C GLN A 26 -22.56 -6.19 -3.90
N SER A 27 -23.10 -5.15 -4.53
CA SER A 27 -22.52 -3.80 -4.57
C SER A 27 -22.31 -3.17 -3.19
N SER A 28 -23.16 -3.48 -2.20
CA SER A 28 -23.01 -3.03 -0.82
C SER A 28 -21.80 -3.68 -0.11
N GLU A 29 -21.52 -4.95 -0.40
CA GLU A 29 -20.36 -5.65 0.15
C GLU A 29 -19.05 -5.14 -0.47
N LEU A 30 -19.07 -4.81 -1.77
CA LEU A 30 -17.92 -4.20 -2.44
C LEU A 30 -17.57 -2.85 -1.83
N SER A 31 -18.57 -2.00 -1.56
CA SER A 31 -18.35 -0.70 -0.90
C SER A 31 -17.81 -0.85 0.53
N LEU A 32 -18.41 -1.74 1.34
CA LEU A 32 -17.94 -1.98 2.71
C LEU A 32 -16.50 -2.50 2.73
N LYS A 33 -16.17 -3.39 1.81
CA LYS A 33 -14.82 -3.92 1.65
C LYS A 33 -13.85 -2.85 1.17
N ALA A 34 -14.23 -2.00 0.22
CA ALA A 34 -13.39 -0.89 -0.23
C ALA A 34 -13.07 0.08 0.91
N HIS A 35 -14.05 0.36 1.79
CA HIS A 35 -13.81 1.17 2.99
C HIS A 35 -12.88 0.50 3.99
N GLU A 36 -12.94 -0.82 4.16
CA GLU A 36 -11.99 -1.57 5.00
C GLU A 36 -10.57 -1.49 4.43
N LEU A 37 -10.42 -1.65 3.11
CA LEU A 37 -9.13 -1.48 2.42
C LEU A 37 -8.60 -0.07 2.59
N MET A 38 -9.45 0.95 2.44
CA MET A 38 -9.07 2.33 2.64
C MET A 38 -8.60 2.60 4.08
N ARG A 39 -9.27 2.02 5.07
CA ARG A 39 -8.84 2.10 6.48
C ARG A 39 -7.47 1.47 6.69
N ASN A 40 -7.24 0.28 6.11
CA ASN A 40 -5.94 -0.38 6.16
C ASN A 40 -4.86 0.45 5.46
N CYS A 41 -5.15 1.04 4.29
CA CYS A 41 -4.27 1.95 3.58
C CYS A 41 -3.79 3.10 4.50
N LEU A 42 -4.73 3.77 5.16
CA LEU A 42 -4.42 4.89 6.06
C LEU A 42 -3.61 4.44 7.29
N GLN A 43 -3.95 3.29 7.88
CA GLN A 43 -3.20 2.72 8.99
C GLN A 43 -1.74 2.42 8.61
N TRP A 44 -1.52 1.75 7.48
CA TRP A 44 -0.16 1.41 7.02
C TRP A 44 0.63 2.64 6.58
N ARG A 45 -0.03 3.65 6.02
CA ARG A 45 0.60 4.96 5.75
C ARG A 45 1.13 5.58 7.05
N ASP A 46 0.31 5.58 8.10
CA ASP A 46 0.68 6.20 9.37
C ASP A 46 1.81 5.44 10.07
N LEU A 47 1.83 4.12 9.97
CA LEU A 47 2.96 3.28 10.41
C LEU A 47 4.24 3.60 9.62
N SER A 48 4.16 3.67 8.28
CA SER A 48 5.30 4.01 7.43
C SER A 48 5.93 5.36 7.80
N ASN A 49 5.12 6.36 8.11
CA ASN A 49 5.61 7.68 8.53
C ASN A 49 6.34 7.65 9.88
N GLN A 50 6.01 6.69 10.75
CA GLN A 50 6.61 6.53 12.08
C GLN A 50 7.87 5.63 12.06
N ASP A 51 8.02 4.78 11.05
CA ASP A 51 9.15 3.87 10.97
C ASP A 51 10.48 4.61 10.83
N THR A 52 11.42 4.31 11.72
CA THR A 52 12.81 4.78 11.65
C THR A 52 13.69 3.81 10.86
N ASP A 53 13.28 2.55 10.69
CA ASP A 53 13.95 1.58 9.84
C ASP A 53 13.48 1.74 8.38
N MET A 54 14.42 1.89 7.44
CA MET A 54 14.08 2.16 6.04
C MET A 54 13.47 0.97 5.30
N VAL A 55 13.78 -0.26 5.72
CA VAL A 55 13.17 -1.46 5.14
C VAL A 55 11.73 -1.57 5.61
N LEU A 56 11.46 -1.36 6.91
CA LEU A 56 10.09 -1.33 7.44
C LEU A 56 9.27 -0.20 6.82
N ARG A 57 9.84 1.00 6.74
CA ARG A 57 9.19 2.15 6.07
C ARG A 57 8.76 1.82 4.65
N LEU A 58 9.65 1.22 3.85
CA LEU A 58 9.34 0.80 2.48
C LEU A 58 8.25 -0.27 2.44
N GLN A 59 8.31 -1.26 3.34
CA GLN A 59 7.31 -2.32 3.42
C GLN A 59 5.91 -1.75 3.71
N HIS A 60 5.77 -0.93 4.74
CA HIS A 60 4.49 -0.34 5.13
C HIS A 60 3.99 0.67 4.08
N ALA A 61 4.87 1.46 3.45
CA ALA A 61 4.49 2.34 2.34
C ALA A 61 3.93 1.54 1.15
N THR A 62 4.58 0.43 0.79
CA THR A 62 4.15 -0.44 -0.30
C THR A 62 2.81 -1.11 0.00
N GLN A 63 2.61 -1.56 1.26
CA GLN A 63 1.33 -2.11 1.70
C GLN A 63 0.22 -1.06 1.63
N SER A 64 0.49 0.16 2.10
CA SER A 64 -0.46 1.27 2.01
C SER A 64 -0.92 1.53 0.58
N ALA A 65 0.03 1.67 -0.36
CA ALA A 65 -0.26 1.83 -1.79
C ALA A 65 -1.09 0.67 -2.35
N THR A 66 -0.73 -0.57 -2.00
CA THR A 66 -1.44 -1.77 -2.44
C THR A 66 -2.90 -1.79 -1.99
N PHE A 67 -3.16 -1.39 -0.74
CA PHE A 67 -4.53 -1.30 -0.21
C PHE A 67 -5.33 -0.20 -0.90
N LEU A 68 -4.69 0.95 -1.22
CA LEU A 68 -5.33 2.02 -1.98
C LEU A 68 -5.74 1.54 -3.36
N ASP A 69 -4.82 0.97 -4.13
CA ASP A 69 -5.11 0.47 -5.48
C ASP A 69 -6.22 -0.59 -5.45
N SER A 70 -6.16 -1.50 -4.48
CA SER A 70 -7.21 -2.50 -4.28
C SER A 70 -8.57 -1.87 -3.97
N ALA A 71 -8.64 -0.79 -3.19
CA ALA A 71 -9.90 -0.09 -2.91
C ALA A 71 -10.47 0.59 -4.17
N ARG A 72 -9.60 1.18 -4.99
CA ARG A 72 -9.97 1.86 -6.26
C ARG A 72 -10.49 0.91 -7.33
N LEU A 73 -10.13 -0.38 -7.25
CA LEU A 73 -10.71 -1.42 -8.11
C LEU A 73 -12.15 -1.79 -7.72
N LEU A 74 -12.58 -1.50 -6.49
CA LEU A 74 -13.90 -1.89 -5.99
C LEU A 74 -14.96 -0.81 -6.19
N ILE A 75 -14.61 0.45 -5.96
CA ILE A 75 -15.54 1.59 -6.03
C ILE A 75 -14.83 2.83 -6.58
N LYS A 76 -15.62 3.86 -6.94
CA LYS A 76 -15.11 5.11 -7.48
C LYS A 76 -14.35 5.92 -6.43
N ASP A 77 -13.31 6.63 -6.86
CA ASP A 77 -12.50 7.51 -5.99
C ASP A 77 -13.38 8.49 -5.19
N VAL A 78 -14.41 9.09 -5.79
CA VAL A 78 -15.35 10.02 -5.11
C VAL A 78 -16.06 9.37 -3.92
N GLU A 79 -16.36 8.07 -3.98
CA GLU A 79 -17.00 7.35 -2.88
C GLU A 79 -16.00 7.09 -1.74
N LEU A 80 -14.75 6.75 -2.08
CA LEU A 80 -13.66 6.61 -1.11
C LEU A 80 -13.34 7.95 -0.43
N GLU A 81 -13.31 9.05 -1.18
CA GLU A 81 -13.10 10.41 -0.66
C GLU A 81 -14.20 10.78 0.33
N ARG A 82 -15.47 10.51 -0.01
CA ARG A 82 -16.60 10.79 0.89
C ARG A 82 -16.51 9.99 2.19
N ALA A 83 -16.09 8.73 2.13
CA ALA A 83 -16.01 7.85 3.29
C ALA A 83 -14.78 8.12 4.19
N SER A 84 -13.66 8.50 3.58
CA SER A 84 -12.38 8.67 4.29
C SER A 84 -12.05 10.12 4.65
N GLY A 85 -12.65 11.10 3.96
CA GLY A 85 -12.30 12.51 4.07
C GLY A 85 -10.92 12.86 3.50
N VAL A 86 -10.34 11.98 2.67
CA VAL A 86 -8.99 12.14 2.11
C VAL A 86 -9.09 12.27 0.59
N ASP A 87 -8.35 13.21 0.01
CA ASP A 87 -8.14 13.33 -1.44
C ASP A 87 -7.35 12.11 -1.94
N ILE A 88 -7.99 11.28 -2.76
CA ILE A 88 -7.45 9.99 -3.19
C ILE A 88 -6.28 10.17 -4.16
N ASN A 89 -6.34 11.17 -5.03
CA ASN A 89 -5.27 11.45 -5.99
C ASN A 89 -4.02 11.98 -5.27
N ALA A 90 -4.21 12.93 -4.35
CA ALA A 90 -3.11 13.46 -3.54
C ALA A 90 -2.48 12.37 -2.66
N LEU A 91 -3.29 11.47 -2.10
CA LEU A 91 -2.80 10.34 -1.34
C LEU A 91 -1.97 9.38 -2.20
N SER A 92 -2.47 9.02 -3.39
CA SER A 92 -1.75 8.14 -4.34
C SER A 92 -0.37 8.71 -4.68
N LEU A 93 -0.32 9.98 -5.10
CA LEU A 93 0.94 10.66 -5.44
C LEU A 93 1.93 10.69 -4.27
N LYS A 94 1.43 10.90 -3.05
CA LYS A 94 2.27 10.91 -1.85
C LYS A 94 2.82 9.53 -1.53
N LEU A 95 2.01 8.48 -1.68
CA LEU A 95 2.43 7.10 -1.44
C LEU A 95 3.47 6.67 -2.47
N ASP A 96 3.24 6.94 -3.76
CA ASP A 96 4.19 6.65 -4.84
C ASP A 96 5.55 7.31 -4.58
N LYS A 97 5.52 8.60 -4.22
CA LYS A 97 6.73 9.34 -3.86
C LYS A 97 7.44 8.70 -2.66
N THR A 98 6.70 8.32 -1.62
CA THR A 98 7.28 7.70 -0.40
C THR A 98 7.92 6.35 -0.72
N VAL A 99 7.29 5.53 -1.57
CA VAL A 99 7.82 4.24 -2.01
C VAL A 99 9.10 4.43 -2.83
N GLU A 100 9.11 5.36 -3.78
CA GLU A 100 10.28 5.65 -4.61
C GLU A 100 11.45 6.21 -3.78
N GLU A 101 11.19 7.14 -2.87
CA GLU A 101 12.22 7.69 -1.96
C GLU A 101 12.85 6.60 -1.08
N ALA A 102 12.02 5.76 -0.46
CA ALA A 102 12.51 4.69 0.40
C ALA A 102 13.30 3.63 -0.40
N ARG A 103 12.88 3.32 -1.62
CA ARG A 103 13.61 2.41 -2.54
C ARG A 103 14.97 2.99 -2.93
N ALA A 104 15.01 4.25 -3.36
CA ALA A 104 16.24 4.91 -3.78
C ALA A 104 17.31 4.93 -2.68
N ILE A 105 16.90 5.17 -1.43
CA ILE A 105 17.80 5.15 -0.26
C ILE A 105 18.39 3.75 -0.03
N LEU A 106 17.58 2.70 -0.14
CA LEU A 106 18.04 1.33 0.05
C LEU A 106 19.00 0.89 -1.05
N ASP A 107 18.75 1.27 -2.30
CA ASP A 107 19.63 0.92 -3.41
C ASP A 107 20.96 1.69 -3.32
N ALA A 108 20.95 2.96 -2.91
CA ALA A 108 22.19 3.72 -2.63
C ALA A 108 23.05 3.08 -1.51
N ARG A 109 22.41 2.46 -0.49
CA ARG A 109 23.12 1.71 0.56
C ARG A 109 23.76 0.42 0.05
N LYS A 110 23.10 -0.32 -0.84
CA LYS A 110 23.66 -1.54 -1.45
C LYS A 110 24.92 -1.24 -2.26
N VAL A 111 24.93 -0.14 -3.00
CA VAL A 111 26.10 0.29 -3.81
C VAL A 111 27.30 0.58 -2.92
N LYS A 112 27.11 1.25 -1.78
CA LYS A 112 28.19 1.52 -0.80
C LYS A 112 28.73 0.26 -0.13
N SER A 113 27.89 -0.74 0.15
CA SER A 113 28.35 -2.01 0.75
C SER A 113 29.08 -2.93 -0.23
N ALA A 114 28.91 -2.74 -1.55
CA ALA A 114 29.57 -3.55 -2.58
C ALA A 114 30.92 -2.97 -3.07
N SER A 115 31.31 -1.81 -2.56
CA SER A 115 32.54 -1.08 -2.92
C SER A 115 33.61 -1.10 -1.82
N VAL A 116 33.46 -1.99 -0.83
CA VAL A 116 34.42 -2.30 0.25
C VAL A 116 34.78 -3.78 0.16
#